data_AF-A0A2X3ETK4-F1
#
_entry.id   AF-A0A2X3ETK4-F1
#
_cell.length_a   1.000
_cell.length_b   1.000
_cell.length_c   1.000
_cell.angle_alpha   90.00
_cell.angle_beta   90.00
_cell.angle_gamma   90.00
#
_symmetry.space_group_name_H-M   'P 1'
#
loop_
_entity.id
_entity.type
_entity.pdbx_description
1 polymer ?
#
loop_
_entity_poly.entity_id
_entity_poly.type
_entity_poly.pdbx_seq_one_letter_code
_entity_poly.pdbx_strand_id
1 'polypeptide(L)' 'MNTRPEMVHQTREFESQTPMQRMAKVEEMAGPALFLASDAASFCTGVDLVVDGGFVCW' A
#
# COMPACT_ATOMS: atom_id res chain seq x y z
N MET A 1 -6.49 1.14 -8.15
CA MET A 1 -5.10 0.99 -8.65
C MET A 1 -5.10 1.14 -10.16
N ASN A 2 -4.00 1.61 -10.76
CA ASN A 2 -4.00 2.12 -12.14
C ASN A 2 -4.52 1.08 -13.15
N THR A 3 -5.57 1.43 -13.90
CA THR A 3 -6.23 0.56 -14.90
C THR A 3 -5.84 0.90 -16.34
N ARG A 4 -4.89 1.83 -16.53
CA ARG A 4 -4.48 2.26 -17.85
C ARG A 4 -3.74 1.13 -18.59
N PRO A 5 -4.07 0.86 -19.88
CA PRO A 5 -3.51 -0.27 -20.63
C PRO A 5 -1.99 -0.32 -20.68
N GLU A 6 -1.32 0.83 -20.77
CA GLU A 6 0.13 0.94 -20.84
C GLU A 6 0.85 0.51 -19.55
N MET A 7 0.12 0.42 -18.44
CA MET A 7 0.68 0.09 -17.11
C MET A 7 0.53 -1.39 -16.74
N VAL A 8 -0.18 -2.18 -17.56
CA VAL A 8 -0.51 -3.58 -17.25
C VAL A 8 0.74 -4.45 -17.09
N HIS A 9 1.81 -4.18 -17.86
CA HIS A 9 3.07 -4.90 -17.73
C HIS A 9 3.79 -4.59 -16.42
N GLN A 10 3.77 -3.33 -15.99
CA GLN A 10 4.37 -2.90 -14.72
C GLN A 10 3.70 -3.54 -13.51
N THR A 11 2.38 -3.74 -13.56
CA THR A 11 1.64 -4.41 -12.48
C THR A 11 2.26 -5.76 -12.11
N ARG A 12 2.60 -6.60 -13.10
CA ARG A 12 3.18 -7.93 -12.84
C ARG A 12 4.59 -7.86 -12.23
N GLU A 13 5.37 -6.86 -12.62
CA GLU A 13 6.72 -6.63 -12.07
C GLU A 13 6.66 -6.17 -10.61
N PHE A 14 5.68 -5.34 -10.25
CA PHE A 14 5.46 -4.96 -8.86
C PHE A 14 4.95 -6.13 -8.03
N GLU A 15 4.03 -6.93 -8.57
CA GLU A 15 3.50 -8.12 -7.89
C GLU A 15 4.61 -9.13 -7.59
N SER A 16 5.51 -9.40 -8.53
CA SER A 16 6.59 -10.38 -8.33
C SER A 16 7.59 -9.95 -7.26
N GLN A 17 7.84 -8.65 -7.14
CA GLN A 17 8.70 -8.08 -6.11
C GLN A 17 7.98 -7.96 -4.75
N THR A 18 6.67 -7.78 -4.73
CA THR A 18 5.90 -7.66 -3.48
C THR A 18 5.76 -9.02 -2.79
N PRO A 19 6.13 -9.21 -1.50
CA PRO A 19 6.00 -10.47 -0.78
C PRO A 19 4.58 -11.04 -0.76
N MET A 20 3.57 -10.18 -0.73
CA MET A 20 2.16 -10.59 -0.84
C MET A 20 1.74 -11.05 -2.25
N GLN A 21 2.61 -10.92 -3.25
CA GLN A 21 2.44 -11.41 -4.63
C GLN A 21 1.17 -10.93 -5.33
N ARG A 22 0.72 -9.72 -4.98
CA ARG A 22 -0.44 -9.06 -5.59
C ARG A 22 -0.37 -7.57 -5.37
N MET A 23 -1.07 -6.84 -6.24
CA MET A 23 -1.37 -5.44 -6.00
C MET A 23 -2.37 -5.27 -4.85
N ALA A 24 -2.25 -4.15 -4.12
CA ALA A 24 -3.19 -3.79 -3.08
C ALA A 24 -4.56 -3.39 -3.66
N LYS A 25 -5.63 -3.65 -2.92
CA LYS A 25 -6.95 -3.10 -3.21
C LYS A 25 -7.04 -1.66 -2.68
N VAL A 26 -7.98 -0.88 -3.20
CA VAL A 26 -8.14 0.52 -2.79
C VAL A 26 -8.50 0.63 -1.31
N GLU A 27 -9.29 -0.31 -0.80
CA GLU A 27 -9.74 -0.37 0.57
C GLU A 27 -8.59 -0.59 1.56
N GLU A 28 -7.49 -1.21 1.10
CA GLU A 28 -6.29 -1.45 1.91
C GLU A 28 -5.46 -0.17 2.12
N MET A 29 -5.71 0.90 1.33
CA MET A 29 -5.16 2.23 1.61
C MET A 29 -6.09 3.04 2.52
N ALA A 30 -7.41 2.82 2.40
CA ALA A 30 -8.41 3.54 3.17
C ALA A 30 -8.33 3.23 4.67
N GLY A 31 -8.13 1.97 5.04
CA GLY A 31 -8.02 1.55 6.45
C GLY A 31 -6.88 2.24 7.21
N PRO A 32 -5.61 2.14 6.74
CA PRO A 32 -4.48 2.83 7.36
C PRO A 32 -4.63 4.35 7.39
N ALA A 33 -5.18 4.96 6.35
CA ALA A 33 -5.47 6.40 6.34
C ALA A 33 -6.52 6.77 7.41
N LEU A 34 -7.58 5.97 7.54
CA LEU A 34 -8.59 6.16 8.58
C LEU A 34 -8.00 5.98 9.99
N PHE A 35 -7.13 4.98 10.19
CA PHE A 35 -6.40 4.80 11.45
C PHE A 35 -5.63 6.07 11.82
N LEU A 36 -4.80 6.59 10.91
CA LEU A 36 -4.00 7.79 11.14
C LEU A 36 -4.86 9.05 11.38
N ALA A 37 -6.07 9.10 10.80
CA ALA A 37 -7.02 10.20 11.00
C ALA A 37 -7.89 10.04 12.27
N SER A 38 -7.83 8.90 12.95
CA SER A 38 -8.68 8.59 14.11
C SER A 38 -7.99 8.83 15.45
N ASP A 39 -8.77 8.86 16.53
CA ASP A 39 -8.25 8.95 17.91
C ASP A 39 -7.32 7.79 18.29
N ALA A 40 -7.40 6.65 17.58
CA ALA A 40 -6.52 5.51 17.79
C ALA A 40 -5.04 5.84 17.46
N ALA A 41 -4.79 6.87 16.64
CA ALA A 41 -3.47 7.35 16.29
C ALA A 41 -3.06 8.62 17.07
N SER A 42 -3.75 8.95 18.18
CA SER A 42 -3.55 10.20 18.95
C SER A 42 -2.11 10.48 19.44
N PHE A 43 -1.23 9.48 19.44
CA PHE A 43 0.19 9.63 19.76
C PHE A 43 1.15 9.10 18.67
N CYS A 44 0.63 8.85 17.46
CA CYS A 44 1.40 8.43 16.30
C CYS A 44 1.67 9.65 15.40
N THR A 45 2.86 10.24 15.54
CA THR A 45 3.27 11.41 14.73
C THR A 45 4.74 11.31 14.33
N GLY A 46 5.13 11.97 13.24
CA GLY A 46 6.51 12.02 12.75
C GLY A 46 7.00 10.71 12.11
N VAL A 47 6.09 9.85 11.65
CA VAL A 47 6.41 8.55 11.06
C VAL A 47 5.66 8.33 9.75
N ASP A 48 6.28 7.58 8.83
CA ASP A 48 5.62 7.06 7.64
C ASP A 48 5.06 5.67 7.94
N LEU A 49 3.74 5.49 7.81
CA LEU A 49 3.10 4.18 7.87
C LEU A 49 3.19 3.52 6.49
N VAL A 50 4.12 2.59 6.32
CA VAL A 50 4.32 1.87 5.05
C VAL A 50 3.20 0.86 4.83
N VAL A 51 2.50 0.98 3.71
CA VAL A 51 1.38 0.11 3.31
C VAL A 51 1.59 -0.34 1.85
N ASP A 52 2.49 -1.30 1.64
CA ASP A 52 2.97 -1.67 0.30
C ASP A 52 2.98 -3.18 0.04
N GLY A 53 2.42 -3.99 0.96
CA GLY A 53 2.47 -5.44 0.87
C GLY A 53 3.86 -6.06 1.06
N GLY A 54 4.79 -5.29 1.63
CA GLY A 54 6.17 -5.68 1.91
C GLY A 54 7.16 -5.30 0.82
N PHE A 55 6.80 -4.42 -0.13
CA PHE A 55 7.64 -4.04 -1.26
C PHE A 55 9.02 -3.45 -0.87
N VAL A 56 9.19 -2.95 0.35
CA VAL A 56 10.48 -2.40 0.82
C VAL A 56 11.15 -3.20 1.94
N CYS A 57 10.73 -4.44 2.21
CA CYS A 57 11.21 -5.20 3.38
C CYS A 57 12.36 -6.20 3.12
N TRP A 58 13.08 -6.09 2.01
CA TRP A 58 14.27 -6.91 1.69
C TRP A 58 15.51 -6.06 1.42
#